data_AF-X1SRB4-F1
#
_entry.id   AF-X1SRB4-F1
#
_cell.length_a   1.000
_cell.length_b   1.000
_cell.length_c   1.000
_cell.angle_alpha   90.00
_cell.angle_beta   90.00
_cell.angle_gamma   90.00
#
_symmetry.space_group_name_H-M   'P 1'
#
loop_
_entity.id
_entity.type
_entity.pdbx_description
1 polymer ?
#
loop_
_entity_poly.entity_id
_entity_poly.type
_entity_poly.pdbx_seq_one_letter_code
_entity_poly.pdbx_strand_id
1 'polypeptide(L)'
;MAQSIPLFSRLMRAMFDEVSEQAVEEGLLTTTECDTIRRRGTRKQHNHIRHLKDLCAFVEYKQRKEKPEHDTERAGNLATVGKLQGIPGRGG
;
A
#
# COMPACT_ATOMS: atom_id res chain seq x y z
N MET A 1 -2.37 -27.65 -22.10
CA MET A 1 -1.13 -26.85 -21.92
C MET A 1 -1.24 -26.10 -20.60
N ALA A 2 -0.46 -26.49 -19.59
CA ALA A 2 -0.45 -25.77 -18.31
C ALA A 2 0.30 -24.46 -18.51
N GLN A 3 -0.42 -23.33 -18.53
CA GLN A 3 0.19 -22.01 -18.55
C GLN A 3 0.99 -21.86 -17.24
N SER A 4 2.32 -21.85 -17.34
CA SER A 4 3.19 -21.67 -16.19
C SER A 4 2.98 -20.26 -15.66
N ILE A 5 2.37 -20.13 -14.48
CA ILE A 5 2.35 -18.88 -13.74
C ILE A 5 3.81 -18.43 -13.56
N PRO A 6 4.18 -17.20 -13.97
CA PRO A 6 5.54 -16.70 -13.81
C PRO A 6 6.00 -16.81 -12.35
N LEU A 7 7.26 -17.20 -12.12
CA LEU A 7 7.84 -17.35 -10.77
C LEU A 7 7.59 -16.12 -9.90
N PHE A 8 7.68 -14.93 -10.49
CA PHE A 8 7.41 -13.67 -9.81
C PHE A 8 5.96 -13.57 -9.29
N SER A 9 4.95 -13.98 -10.05
CA SER A 9 3.56 -13.98 -9.59
C SER A 9 3.32 -14.98 -8.46
N ARG A 10 4.03 -16.12 -8.47
CA ARG A 10 4.01 -17.09 -7.36
C ARG A 10 4.60 -16.50 -6.08
N LEU A 11 5.74 -15.80 -6.21
CA LEU A 11 6.39 -15.12 -5.09
C LEU A 11 5.48 -14.05 -4.47
N MET A 12 4.87 -13.18 -5.31
CA MET A 12 3.95 -12.15 -4.82
C MET A 12 2.72 -12.74 -4.12
N ARG A 13 2.23 -13.89 -4.58
CA ARG A 13 1.15 -14.60 -3.92
C ARG A 13 1.59 -15.15 -2.56
N ALA A 14 2.74 -15.80 -2.49
CA ALA A 14 3.26 -16.32 -1.22
C ALA A 14 3.46 -15.20 -0.19
N MET A 15 4.03 -14.07 -0.61
CA MET A 15 4.19 -12.89 0.25
C MET A 15 2.84 -12.29 0.70
N PHE A 16 1.84 -12.28 -0.18
CA PHE A 16 0.48 -11.86 0.21
C PHE A 16 -0.09 -12.78 1.29
N ASP A 17 0.03 -14.09 1.10
CA ASP A 17 -0.50 -15.09 2.03
C ASP A 17 0.20 -14.98 3.39
N GLU A 18 1.54 -14.85 3.41
CA GLU A 18 2.36 -14.68 4.63
C GLU A 18 2.01 -13.39 5.40
N VAL A 19 1.94 -12.23 4.72
CA VAL A 19 1.57 -10.96 5.37
C VAL A 19 0.11 -11.00 5.87
N SER A 20 -0.78 -11.68 5.14
CA SER A 20 -2.18 -11.83 5.55
C SER A 20 -2.31 -12.66 6.81
N GLU A 21 -1.54 -13.75 6.91
CA GLU A 21 -1.53 -14.63 8.09
C GLU A 21 -1.02 -13.87 9.32
N GLN A 22 0.14 -13.22 9.21
CA GLN A 22 0.70 -12.40 10.30
C GLN A 22 -0.25 -11.30 10.74
N ALA A 23 -0.85 -10.56 9.81
CA ALA A 23 -1.79 -9.49 10.15
C ALA A 23 -3.07 -10.00 10.85
N VAL A 24 -3.49 -11.23 10.56
CA VAL A 24 -4.62 -11.88 11.25
C VAL A 24 -4.21 -12.37 12.64
N GLU A 25 -3.03 -12.97 12.77
CA GLU A 25 -2.47 -13.42 14.05
C GLU A 25 -2.25 -12.26 15.03
N GLU A 26 -1.78 -11.12 14.54
CA GLU A 26 -1.62 -9.89 15.31
C GLU A 26 -2.96 -9.19 15.61
N GLY A 27 -4.08 -9.68 15.07
CA GLY A 27 -5.41 -9.09 15.25
C GLY A 27 -5.65 -7.79 14.49
N LEU A 28 -4.70 -7.36 13.65
CA LEU A 28 -4.78 -6.12 12.86
C LEU A 28 -5.83 -6.21 11.75
N LEU A 29 -5.97 -7.41 11.17
CA LEU A 29 -6.92 -7.72 10.11
C LEU A 29 -7.76 -8.95 10.44
N THR A 30 -8.96 -8.98 9.87
CA THR A 30 -9.77 -10.19 9.80
C THR A 30 -9.50 -10.95 8.50
N THR A 31 -9.73 -12.26 8.52
CA THR A 31 -9.67 -13.10 7.30
C THR A 31 -10.57 -12.57 6.18
N THR A 32 -11.71 -11.96 6.54
CA THR A 32 -12.67 -11.34 5.61
C THR A 32 -12.12 -10.08 4.95
N GLU A 33 -11.34 -9.26 5.69
CA GLU A 33 -10.68 -8.07 5.14
C GLU A 33 -9.59 -8.46 4.14
N CYS A 34 -8.76 -9.47 4.46
CA CYS A 34 -7.76 -10.02 3.54
C CYS A 34 -8.42 -10.55 2.25
N ASP A 35 -9.53 -11.28 2.38
CA ASP A 35 -10.30 -11.80 1.25
C ASP A 35 -10.92 -10.68 0.41
N THR A 36 -11.37 -9.61 1.06
CA THR A 36 -11.90 -8.43 0.39
C THR A 36 -10.83 -7.71 -0.40
N ILE A 37 -9.61 -7.55 0.13
CA ILE A 37 -8.47 -6.94 -0.56
C ILE A 37 -8.07 -7.79 -1.78
N ARG A 38 -8.07 -9.12 -1.63
CA ARG A 38 -7.82 -10.05 -2.75
C ARG A 38 -8.85 -9.93 -3.88
N ARG A 39 -10.10 -9.56 -3.56
CA ARG A 39 -11.22 -9.45 -4.51
C ARG A 39 -11.41 -8.02 -5.06
N ARG A 40 -11.13 -6.99 -4.25
CA ARG A 40 -11.20 -5.56 -4.65
C ARG A 40 -9.98 -5.23 -5.50
N GLY A 41 -10.17 -5.05 -6.80
CA GLY A 41 -9.14 -4.45 -7.66
C GLY A 41 -8.88 -5.10 -9.00
N THR A 42 -9.68 -6.08 -9.43
CA THR A 42 -9.40 -6.81 -10.68
C THR A 42 -10.57 -6.79 -11.67
N ARG A 43 -10.61 -5.78 -12.56
CA ARG A 43 -11.12 -6.00 -13.93
C ARG A 43 -10.18 -6.92 -14.72
N LYS A 44 -8.93 -7.06 -14.29
CA LYS A 44 -7.95 -8.04 -14.76
C LYS A 44 -7.60 -8.99 -13.62
N GLN A 45 -8.14 -10.21 -13.63
CA GLN A 45 -7.68 -11.27 -12.73
C GLN A 45 -6.14 -11.36 -12.80
N HIS A 46 -5.46 -11.55 -11.66
CA HIS A 46 -4.01 -11.80 -11.54
C HIS A 46 -3.04 -10.62 -11.35
N ASN A 47 -3.44 -9.49 -10.75
CA ASN A 47 -2.44 -8.49 -10.32
C ASN A 47 -2.04 -8.66 -8.85
N HIS A 48 -1.25 -9.70 -8.57
CA HIS A 48 -0.77 -10.05 -7.22
C HIS A 48 0.09 -8.95 -6.57
N ILE A 49 0.84 -8.17 -7.36
CA ILE A 49 1.61 -7.03 -6.84
C ILE A 49 0.67 -5.99 -6.23
N ARG A 50 -0.43 -5.66 -6.95
CA ARG A 50 -1.40 -4.69 -6.46
C ARG A 50 -2.05 -5.17 -5.17
N HIS A 51 -2.48 -6.43 -5.12
CA HIS A 51 -3.10 -6.98 -3.92
C HIS A 51 -2.17 -6.89 -2.71
N LEU A 52 -0.88 -7.19 -2.88
CA LEU A 52 0.10 -7.05 -1.81
C LEU A 52 0.29 -5.59 -1.38
N LYS A 53 0.38 -4.65 -2.32
CA LYS A 53 0.47 -3.23 -2.01
C LYS A 53 -0.76 -2.73 -1.22
N ASP A 54 -1.94 -3.14 -1.65
CA ASP A 54 -3.20 -2.78 -1.00
C ASP A 54 -3.29 -3.38 0.41
N LEU A 55 -2.81 -4.62 0.59
CA LEU A 55 -2.72 -5.28 1.89
C LEU A 55 -1.80 -4.52 2.85
N CYS A 56 -0.55 -4.24 2.44
CA CYS A 56 0.39 -3.50 3.27
C CYS A 56 -0.14 -2.11 3.65
N ALA A 57 -0.74 -1.38 2.70
CA ALA A 57 -1.33 -0.08 2.96
C ALA A 57 -2.47 -0.14 3.99
N PHE A 58 -3.28 -1.21 3.94
CA PHE A 58 -4.39 -1.38 4.87
C PHE A 58 -3.93 -1.81 6.28
N VAL A 59 -2.90 -2.65 6.37
CA VAL A 59 -2.21 -2.97 7.63
C VAL A 59 -1.65 -1.70 8.28
N GLU A 60 -0.92 -0.88 7.51
CA GLU A 60 -0.40 0.40 8.02
C GLU A 60 -1.52 1.33 8.51
N TYR A 61 -2.64 1.41 7.79
CA TYR A 61 -3.79 2.19 8.20
C TYR A 61 -4.36 1.71 9.54
N LYS A 62 -4.51 0.39 9.74
CA LYS A 62 -5.01 -0.21 10.98
C LYS A 62 -4.05 0.05 12.14
N GLN A 63 -2.76 -0.18 11.95
CA GLN A 63 -1.73 0.10 12.94
C GLN A 63 -1.70 1.57 13.38
N ARG A 64 -1.91 2.51 12.44
CA ARG A 64 -2.01 3.95 12.75
C ARG A 64 -3.32 4.32 13.44
N LYS A 65 -4.42 3.63 13.15
CA LYS A 65 -5.73 3.88 13.74
C LYS A 65 -5.85 3.32 15.16
N GLU A 66 -5.22 2.19 15.44
CA GLU A 66 -5.14 1.58 16.78
C GLU A 66 -4.10 2.22 17.69
N LYS A 67 -3.26 3.11 17.16
CA LYS A 67 -2.45 4.05 17.94
C LYS A 67 -3.12 5.43 17.96
N PRO A 68 -4.11 5.67 18.84
CA PRO A 68 -4.54 7.04 19.11
C PRO A 68 -3.48 7.69 20.00
N GLU A 69 -2.37 8.16 19.44
CA GLU A 69 -1.61 9.33 19.93
C GLU A 69 -0.31 9.59 19.15
N HIS A 70 -0.13 10.88 18.84
CA HIS A 70 1.12 11.61 18.55
C HIS A 70 1.93 11.26 17.28
N ASP A 71 1.67 12.00 16.19
CA ASP A 71 2.72 12.85 15.60
C ASP A 71 2.16 13.83 14.55
N THR A 72 1.74 15.01 15.01
CA THR A 72 1.49 16.20 14.17
C THR A 72 2.78 16.83 13.63
N GLU A 73 3.96 16.25 13.85
CA GLU A 73 5.24 16.88 13.48
C GLU A 73 5.76 16.56 12.07
N ARG A 74 5.01 15.84 11.21
CA ARG A 74 5.46 15.59 9.83
C ARG A 74 4.83 16.51 8.76
N ALA A 75 3.87 17.35 9.13
CA ALA A 75 3.24 18.31 8.21
C ALA A 75 4.02 19.64 8.07
N GLY A 76 4.96 19.95 8.99
CA GLY A 76 5.71 21.22 8.98
C GLY A 76 6.86 21.30 7.98
N ASN A 77 7.43 20.16 7.55
CA ASN A 77 8.66 20.15 6.76
C ASN A 77 8.47 20.08 5.23
N LEU A 78 7.23 20.06 4.71
CA LEU A 78 6.98 20.07 3.27
C LEU A 78 6.67 21.46 2.68
N ALA A 79 6.60 22.52 3.50
CA ALA A 79 6.29 23.88 3.05
C ALA A 79 7.53 24.68 2.60
N THR A 80 8.75 24.18 2.81
CA THR A 80 9.98 24.97 2.62
C THR A 80 10.69 24.73 1.28
N VAL A 81 10.24 23.77 0.46
CA VAL A 81 10.86 23.45 -0.85
C VAL A 81 10.10 24.06 -2.04
N GLY A 82 9.31 25.10 -1.79
CA GLY A 82 8.56 25.87 -2.82
C GLY A 82 9.14 27.24 -3.15
N LYS A 83 10.36 27.59 -2.68
CA LYS A 83 11.03 28.84 -3.05
C LYS A 83 12.19 28.59 -4.01
N LEU A 84 11.87 28.15 -5.22
CA LEU A 84 12.79 28.28 -6.35
C LEU A 84 12.00 28.73 -7.58
N GLN A 85 12.57 29.74 -8.24
CA GLN A 85 12.23 30.29 -9.55
C GLN A 85 11.15 31.38 -9.59
N GLY A 86 11.55 32.59 -9.19
CA GLY A 86 11.10 33.83 -9.84
C GLY A 86 12.26 34.40 -10.67
N ILE A 87 12.36 34.03 -11.95
CA ILE A 87 13.19 34.76 -12.92
C ILE A 87 12.21 35.57 -13.79
N PRO A 88 12.11 36.90 -13.66
CA PRO A 88 11.34 37.69 -14.60
C PRO A 88 12.16 37.91 -15.88
N GLY A 89 11.75 37.23 -16.96
CA GLY A 89 12.16 37.51 -18.32
C GLY A 89 11.28 38.59 -18.98
N ARG A 90 11.92 39.71 -19.33
CA ARG A 90 11.75 40.60 -20.49
C ARG A 90 10.60 40.30 -21.49
N GLY A 91 9.75 41.30 -21.77
CA GLY A 91 8.95 41.41 -23.00
C GLY A 91 7.72 42.34 -22.87
N GLY A 92 7.69 43.43 -23.65
CA GLY A 92 6.58 44.39 -23.72
C GLY A 92 7.07 45.81 -23.96
#